data_AF-A0A936WHJ5-F1
#
_entry.id   AF-A0A936WHJ5-F1
#
_cell.length_a   1.000
_cell.length_b   1.000
_cell.length_c   1.000
_cell.angle_alpha   90.00
_cell.angle_beta   90.00
_cell.angle_gamma   90.00
#
_symmetry.space_group_name_H-M   'P 1'
#
loop_
_entity.id
_entity.type
_entity.pdbx_description
1 polymer ?
#
loop_
_entity_poly.entity_id
_entity_poly.type
_entity_poly.pdbx_seq_one_letter_code
_entity_poly.pdbx_strand_id
1 'polypeptide(L)' 'MCHGEKGDGKGMMGAALVPSPRNFTCNAMMKDIPDGQLFWIIKKGSPGTGMMSFSGLSDDKVWQLIHYIRSLAR' A
#
# COMPACT_ATOMS: atom_id res chain seq x y z
N MET A 1 7.13 -4.31 6.54
CA MET A 1 7.19 -5.78 6.66
C MET A 1 6.76 -6.50 5.37
N CYS A 2 5.53 -6.31 4.85
CA CYS A 2 5.11 -6.91 3.57
C CYS A 2 5.56 -6.10 2.34
N HIS A 3 5.44 -4.77 2.39
CA HIS A 3 5.78 -3.89 1.27
C HIS A 3 7.28 -3.53 1.17
N GLY A 4 8.15 -4.13 1.98
CA GLY A 4 9.56 -3.76 2.08
C GLY A 4 9.78 -2.46 2.85
N GLU A 5 11.01 -2.22 3.31
CA GLU A 5 11.37 -0.95 4.00
C GLU A 5 11.34 0.24 3.04
N LYS A 6 11.67 -0.01 1.77
CA LYS A 6 11.69 0.99 0.70
C LYS A 6 10.34 1.13 -0.03
N GLY A 7 9.33 0.34 0.36
CA GLY A 7 8.04 0.30 -0.34
C GLY A 7 8.08 -0.41 -1.71
N ASP A 8 9.12 -1.19 -1.99
CA ASP A 8 9.33 -1.85 -3.29
C ASP A 8 8.55 -3.17 -3.47
N GLY A 9 7.72 -3.55 -2.49
CA GLY A 9 6.96 -4.79 -2.49
C GLY A 9 7.78 -6.04 -2.15
N LYS A 10 9.08 -5.90 -1.82
CA LYS A 10 10.00 -7.03 -1.56
C LYS A 10 10.20 -7.32 -0.08
N GLY A 11 9.19 -7.05 0.74
CA GLY A 11 9.25 -7.37 2.15
C GLY A 11 9.27 -8.87 2.40
N MET A 12 10.01 -9.33 3.42
CA MET A 12 10.14 -10.76 3.73
C MET A 12 8.78 -11.47 3.90
N MET A 13 7.83 -10.81 4.57
CA MET A 13 6.47 -11.36 4.76
C MET A 13 5.61 -11.30 3.49
N GLY A 14 6.02 -10.49 2.52
CA GLY A 14 5.34 -10.34 1.23
C GLY A 14 5.76 -11.38 0.20
N ALA A 15 6.90 -12.04 0.39
CA ALA A 15 7.55 -12.87 -0.63
C ALA A 15 6.71 -14.07 -1.09
N ALA A 16 5.88 -14.62 -0.20
CA ALA A 16 5.03 -15.78 -0.51
C ALA A 16 3.57 -15.40 -0.86
N LEU A 17 3.22 -14.11 -0.86
CA LEU A 17 1.84 -13.68 -1.11
C LEU A 17 1.54 -13.64 -2.61
N VAL A 18 0.37 -14.18 -2.98
CA VAL A 18 -0.18 -14.10 -4.34
C VAL A 18 -1.57 -13.45 -4.25
N PRO A 19 -1.79 -12.30 -4.91
CA PRO A 19 -0.81 -11.49 -5.63
C PRO A 19 0.24 -10.87 -4.69
N SER A 20 1.40 -10.51 -5.26
CA SER A 20 2.49 -9.87 -4.51
C SER A 20 2.07 -8.49 -3.98
N PRO A 21 2.66 -8.03 -2.85
CA PRO A 21 2.38 -6.70 -2.33
C PRO A 21 2.70 -5.62 -3.36
N ARG A 22 1.94 -4.52 -3.30
CA ARG A 22 2.14 -3.37 -4.19
C ARG A 22 3.55 -2.83 -4.06
N ASN A 23 4.21 -2.65 -5.21
CA ASN A 23 5.42 -1.85 -5.33
C ASN A 23 5.04 -0.37 -5.49
N PHE A 24 5.27 0.41 -4.44
CA PHE A 24 5.00 1.84 -4.38
C PHE A 24 6.08 2.70 -5.06
N THR A 25 7.23 2.14 -5.38
CA THR A 25 8.31 2.88 -6.07
C THR A 25 8.11 2.96 -7.58
N CYS A 26 7.16 2.19 -8.14
CA CYS A 26 6.84 2.23 -9.56
C CYS A 26 5.95 3.45 -9.86
N ASN A 27 6.56 4.58 -10.23
CA ASN A 27 5.86 5.83 -10.52
C ASN A 27 4.76 5.66 -11.60
N ALA A 28 5.06 4.96 -12.70
CA ALA A 28 4.10 4.73 -13.79
C ALA A 28 2.82 4.04 -13.28
N MET A 29 2.94 3.01 -12.45
CA MET A 29 1.78 2.32 -11.86
C MET A 29 1.07 3.18 -10.82
N MET A 30 1.83 3.84 -9.94
CA MET A 30 1.25 4.60 -8.83
C MET A 30 0.47 5.82 -9.33
N LYS A 31 0.90 6.44 -10.44
CA LYS A 31 0.22 7.58 -11.05
C LYS A 31 -1.25 7.29 -11.40
N ASP A 32 -1.55 6.06 -11.81
CA ASP A 32 -2.88 5.68 -12.26
C ASP A 32 -3.81 5.23 -11.13
N ILE A 33 -3.28 5.05 -9.92
CA ILE A 33 -4.07 4.68 -8.74
C ILE A 33 -4.56 5.96 -8.06
N PRO A 34 -5.87 6.19 -7.89
CA PRO A 34 -6.38 7.36 -7.17
C PRO A 34 -6.10 7.28 -5.66
N ASP A 35 -5.91 8.42 -4.99
CA ASP A 35 -5.71 8.46 -3.54
C ASP A 35 -6.89 7.86 -2.76
N GLY A 36 -8.12 8.08 -3.22
CA GLY A 36 -9.31 7.47 -2.61
C GLY A 36 -9.30 5.94 -2.65
N GLN A 37 -8.69 5.33 -3.68
CA GLN A 37 -8.51 3.89 -3.75
C GLN A 37 -7.47 3.41 -2.73
N LEU A 38 -6.36 4.13 -2.57
CA LEU A 38 -5.36 3.82 -1.54
C LEU A 38 -5.98 3.92 -0.14
N PHE A 39 -6.75 4.97 0.11
CA PHE A 39 -7.48 5.18 1.36
C PHE A 39 -8.41 4.00 1.65
N TRP A 40 -9.22 3.60 0.67
CA TRP A 40 -10.15 2.50 0.81
C TRP A 40 -9.43 1.18 1.10
N ILE A 41 -8.35 0.87 0.35
CA ILE A 41 -7.56 -0.35 0.56
C ILE A 41 -6.91 -0.38 1.94
N ILE A 42 -6.40 0.74 2.45
CA ILE A 42 -5.84 0.80 3.81
C ILE A 42 -6.94 0.53 4.84
N LYS A 43 -8.12 1.15 4.69
CA LYS A 43 -9.22 1.04 5.67
C LYS A 43 -9.99 -0.27 5.60
N LYS A 44 -10.01 -0.97 4.46
CA LYS A 44 -10.86 -2.14 4.19
C LYS A 44 -10.07 -3.39 3.81
N GLY A 45 -8.79 -3.26 3.52
CA GLY A 45 -7.99 -4.33 2.92
C GLY A 45 -8.23 -4.45 1.42
N SER A 46 -7.60 -5.45 0.81
CA SER A 46 -7.83 -5.81 -0.60
C SER A 46 -8.29 -7.26 -0.68
N PRO A 47 -9.58 -7.51 -0.96
CA PRO A 47 -10.13 -8.86 -1.08
C PRO A 47 -9.34 -9.73 -2.07
N GLY A 48 -9.17 -11.01 -1.76
CA GLY A 48 -8.40 -11.95 -2.59
C GLY A 48 -6.88 -11.75 -2.51
N THR A 49 -6.38 -10.96 -1.56
CA THR A 49 -4.95 -10.72 -1.35
C THR A 49 -4.59 -10.85 0.14
N GLY A 50 -3.30 -10.85 0.47
CA GLY A 50 -2.84 -10.79 1.85
C GLY A 50 -2.96 -9.41 2.53
N MET A 51 -3.49 -8.40 1.84
CA MET A 51 -3.64 -7.05 2.40
C MET A 51 -4.87 -6.97 3.32
N MET A 52 -4.61 -7.01 4.62
CA MET A 52 -5.62 -6.89 5.67
C MET A 52 -6.13 -5.45 5.82
N SER A 53 -7.29 -5.33 6.47
CA SER A 53 -7.88 -4.05 6.86
C SER A 53 -7.14 -3.41 8.03
N PHE A 54 -6.88 -2.11 7.93
CA PHE A 54 -6.40 -1.25 9.02
C PHE A 54 -7.50 -0.26 9.47
N SER A 55 -8.71 -0.78 9.68
CA SER A 55 -9.88 0.04 10.07
C SER A 55 -9.71 0.83 11.36
N GLY A 56 -8.81 0.40 12.27
CA GLY A 56 -8.49 1.09 13.52
C GLY A 56 -7.64 2.35 13.37
N LEU A 57 -7.10 2.64 12.19
CA LEU A 57 -6.42 3.91 11.92
C LEU A 57 -7.43 5.04 11.74
N SER A 58 -7.15 6.20 12.34
CA SER A 58 -7.90 7.42 12.05
C SER A 58 -7.68 7.86 10.60
N ASP A 59 -8.66 8.57 10.05
CA ASP A 59 -8.62 8.98 8.66
C ASP A 59 -7.43 9.92 8.38
N ASP A 60 -7.10 10.81 9.31
CA ASP A 60 -5.90 11.68 9.23
C ASP A 60 -4.60 10.87 9.11
N LYS A 61 -4.47 9.78 9.87
CA LYS A 61 -3.29 8.91 9.80
C LYS A 61 -3.23 8.17 8.46
N VAL A 62 -4.38 7.79 7.90
CA VAL A 62 -4.43 7.17 6.57
C VAL A 62 -4.02 8.17 5.51
N TRP A 63 -4.49 9.42 5.56
CA TRP A 63 -4.05 10.46 4.62
C TRP A 63 -2.55 10.78 4.72
N GLN A 64 -2.01 10.89 5.94
CA GLN A 64 -0.57 11.03 6.15
C GLN A 64 0.22 9.85 5.56
N LEU A 65 -0.28 8.63 5.74
CA LEU A 65 0.33 7.43 5.17
C LEU A 65 0.28 7.45 3.63
N ILE A 66 -0.81 7.91 3.04
CA ILE A 66 -0.92 8.07 1.58
C ILE A 66 0.11 9.08 1.08
N HIS A 67 0.25 10.23 1.73
CA HIS A 67 1.29 11.21 1.37
C HIS A 67 2.70 10.60 1.46
N TYR A 68 2.98 9.81 2.49
CA TYR A 68 4.23 9.06 2.59
C TYR A 68 4.40 8.07 1.43
N ILE A 69 3.39 7.27 1.12
CA ILE A 69 3.40 6.32 -0.02
C ILE A 69 3.68 7.06 -1.33
N ARG A 70 3.05 8.22 -1.56
CA ARG A 70 3.28 9.05 -2.74
C ARG A 70 4.72 9.56 -2.84
N SER A 71 5.37 9.84 -1.71
CA SER A 71 6.77 10.28 -1.69
C SER A 71 7.77 9.22 -2.14
N LEU A 72 7.36 7.94 -2.15
CA LEU A 72 8.16 6.79 -2.59
C LEU A 72 8.07 6.56 -4.11
N ALA A 73 7.00 7.02 -4.75
CA ALA A 73 6.78 6.91 -6.19
C ALA A 73 7.57 8.00 -6.93
N ARG A 74 8.89 7.80 -7.07
CA ARG A 74 9.80 8.69 -7.79
C ARG A 74 10.15 8.12 -9.17
#